data_AF-A0A210QI66-F1
#
_entry.id   AF-A0A210QI66-F1
#
_cell.length_a   1.000
_cell.length_b   1.000
_cell.length_c   1.000
_cell.angle_alpha   90.00
_cell.angle_beta   90.00
_cell.angle_gamma   90.00
#
_symmetry.space_group_name_H-M   'P 1'
#
loop_
_entity.id
_entity.type
_entity.pdbx_description
1 polymer ?
#
loop_
_entity_poly.entity_id
_entity_poly.type
_entity_poly.pdbx_seq_one_letter_code
_entity_poly.pdbx_strand_id
1 'polypeptide(L)'
;MKWIHKGRYADDYPEPNLLWRESTCGYEKDILVDRSGDESDVYILTACRILKAYLNGWGNSSQLCSLLSSYHIKNIAIHCILLKLRVSGVKEGLGYLIAFLEIGLEMEFLPHYFYGNPNISKMFPELSENANQRRLNLFRKIPHDHFAQAILSLRRMKAVLHDLFTESSHLGNHRIIDSFRNLCSETTSGSRVLV
;
A
#
# COMPACT_ATOMS: atom_id res chain seq x y z
N MET A 1 13.49 -16.73 -22.58
CA MET A 1 12.58 -16.12 -21.59
C MET A 1 13.01 -16.53 -20.20
N LYS A 2 13.07 -15.61 -19.24
CA LYS A 2 13.46 -15.90 -17.86
C LYS A 2 12.35 -15.48 -16.92
N TRP A 3 11.87 -16.42 -16.10
CA TRP A 3 11.06 -16.07 -14.94
C TRP A 3 11.95 -15.34 -13.94
N ILE A 4 11.49 -14.22 -13.41
CA ILE A 4 12.20 -13.54 -12.31
C ILE A 4 12.21 -14.51 -11.13
N HIS A 5 13.36 -15.15 -10.89
CA HIS A 5 13.55 -16.08 -9.78
C HIS A 5 14.06 -15.32 -8.56
N LYS A 6 13.43 -15.62 -7.42
CA LYS A 6 13.82 -15.33 -6.03
C LYS A 6 14.51 -13.99 -5.80
N GLY A 7 13.68 -13.03 -5.41
CA GLY A 7 14.12 -11.84 -4.69
C GLY A 7 14.80 -10.77 -5.54
N ARG A 8 14.90 -10.89 -6.85
CA ARG A 8 15.41 -9.81 -7.71
C ARG A 8 14.27 -9.01 -8.33
N TYR A 9 14.45 -7.71 -8.47
CA TYR A 9 13.55 -6.86 -9.24
C TYR A 9 13.83 -7.03 -10.74
N ALA A 10 12.82 -6.76 -11.57
CA ALA A 10 12.98 -6.79 -13.01
C ALA A 10 14.16 -5.91 -13.49
N ASP A 11 14.40 -4.81 -12.77
CA ASP A 11 15.47 -3.85 -13.04
C ASP A 11 16.89 -4.41 -12.70
N ASP A 12 16.99 -5.53 -11.95
CA ASP A 12 18.27 -6.19 -11.60
C ASP A 12 18.79 -7.11 -12.74
N TYR A 13 18.06 -7.20 -13.84
CA TYR A 13 18.40 -8.06 -14.97
C TYR A 13 18.82 -7.21 -16.18
N PRO A 14 19.93 -7.58 -16.85
CA PRO A 14 20.45 -6.83 -18.00
C PRO A 14 19.54 -6.84 -19.24
N GLU A 15 18.51 -7.70 -19.27
CA GLU A 15 17.58 -7.85 -20.40
C GLU A 15 16.12 -7.68 -19.94
N PRO A 16 15.64 -6.45 -19.69
CA PRO A 16 14.32 -6.19 -19.11
C PRO A 16 13.16 -6.71 -19.98
N ASN A 17 13.36 -6.80 -21.29
CA ASN A 17 12.34 -7.23 -22.25
C ASN A 17 12.05 -8.75 -22.23
N LEU A 18 12.82 -9.54 -21.47
CA LEU A 18 12.65 -10.99 -21.36
C LEU A 18 12.08 -11.43 -20.00
N LEU A 19 11.54 -10.48 -19.23
CA LEU A 19 11.10 -10.67 -17.86
C LEU A 19 9.58 -10.68 -17.76
N TRP A 20 9.08 -11.67 -17.02
CA TRP A 20 7.68 -11.76 -16.64
C TRP A 20 7.51 -11.27 -15.21
N ARG A 21 6.49 -10.44 -14.99
CA ARG A 21 6.06 -10.04 -13.64
C ARG A 21 4.80 -10.81 -13.29
N GLU A 22 4.81 -11.47 -12.15
CA GLU A 22 3.61 -12.07 -11.59
C GLU A 22 2.57 -10.97 -11.31
N SER A 23 1.30 -11.28 -11.60
CA SER A 23 0.19 -10.35 -11.44
C SER A 23 -0.78 -10.91 -10.43
N THR A 24 -1.09 -10.11 -9.41
CA THR A 24 -2.06 -10.45 -8.37
C THR A 24 -3.47 -9.98 -8.72
N CYS A 25 -3.71 -9.54 -9.97
CA CYS A 25 -4.97 -8.91 -10.37
C CYS A 25 -6.21 -9.79 -10.20
N GLY A 26 -6.08 -11.11 -10.33
CA GLY A 26 -7.17 -12.06 -10.07
C GLY A 26 -7.60 -12.00 -8.60
N TYR A 27 -6.66 -12.25 -7.69
CA TYR A 27 -6.89 -12.17 -6.24
C TYR A 27 -7.40 -10.79 -5.80
N GLU A 28 -6.82 -9.72 -6.36
CA GLU A 28 -7.27 -8.35 -6.10
C GLU A 28 -8.73 -8.16 -6.51
N LYS A 29 -9.14 -8.68 -7.67
CA LYS A 29 -10.53 -8.60 -8.11
C LYS A 29 -11.45 -9.31 -7.11
N ASP A 30 -11.10 -10.51 -6.67
CA ASP A 30 -11.90 -11.29 -5.73
C ASP A 30 -12.05 -10.55 -4.40
N ILE A 31 -10.97 -9.97 -3.88
CA ILE A 31 -10.98 -9.15 -2.65
C ILE A 31 -11.87 -7.90 -2.79
N LEU A 32 -11.88 -7.27 -3.96
CA LEU A 32 -12.54 -5.97 -4.15
C LEU A 32 -13.99 -6.07 -4.64
N VAL A 33 -14.37 -7.18 -5.29
CA VAL A 33 -15.71 -7.37 -5.89
C VAL A 33 -16.63 -8.16 -4.97
N ASP A 34 -16.12 -9.17 -4.26
CA ASP A 34 -16.95 -10.17 -3.57
C ASP A 34 -17.30 -9.79 -2.11
N ARG A 35 -17.25 -8.50 -1.77
CA ARG A 35 -17.40 -8.00 -0.38
C ARG A 35 -18.61 -7.12 -0.13
N SER A 36 -19.67 -7.31 -0.93
CA SER A 36 -20.95 -6.62 -0.75
C SER A 36 -21.64 -6.91 0.60
N GLY A 37 -21.15 -7.87 1.40
CA GLY A 37 -21.72 -8.24 2.71
C GLY A 37 -21.09 -7.60 3.95
N ASP A 38 -19.91 -6.97 3.87
CA ASP A 38 -19.28 -6.29 5.03
C ASP A 38 -19.30 -4.77 4.84
N GLU A 39 -20.11 -4.07 5.65
CA GLU A 39 -20.24 -2.61 5.59
C GLU A 39 -18.90 -1.89 5.76
N SER A 40 -18.01 -2.41 6.62
CA SER A 40 -16.67 -1.83 6.82
C SER A 40 -15.86 -1.84 5.52
N ASP A 41 -15.91 -2.95 4.77
CA ASP A 41 -15.22 -3.08 3.50
C ASP A 41 -15.81 -2.11 2.46
N VAL A 42 -17.13 -1.92 2.43
CA VAL A 42 -17.80 -0.93 1.57
C VAL A 42 -17.34 0.50 1.90
N TYR A 43 -17.23 0.86 3.18
CA TYR A 43 -16.73 2.16 3.61
C TYR A 43 -15.27 2.38 3.22
N ILE A 44 -14.40 1.38 3.40
CA ILE A 44 -12.98 1.45 3.01
C ILE A 44 -12.85 1.62 1.49
N LEU A 45 -13.60 0.86 0.69
CA LEU A 45 -13.58 0.98 -0.77
C LEU A 45 -14.10 2.34 -1.24
N THR A 46 -15.10 2.88 -0.56
CA THR A 46 -15.62 4.23 -0.85
C THR A 46 -14.59 5.30 -0.52
N ALA A 47 -13.95 5.21 0.65
CA ALA A 47 -12.83 6.08 1.01
C ALA A 47 -11.67 6.00 0.01
N CYS A 48 -11.35 4.80 -0.48
CA CYS A 48 -10.34 4.57 -1.50
C CYS A 48 -10.68 5.28 -2.82
N ARG A 49 -11.96 5.24 -3.25
CA ARG A 49 -12.43 5.98 -4.43
C ARG A 49 -12.30 7.49 -4.24
N ILE A 50 -12.66 8.01 -3.08
CA ILE A 50 -12.54 9.45 -2.75
C ILE A 50 -11.07 9.88 -2.81
N LEU A 51 -10.17 9.15 -2.13
CA LEU A 51 -8.75 9.48 -2.11
C LEU A 51 -8.12 9.41 -3.51
N LYS A 52 -8.49 8.39 -4.31
CA LYS A 52 -8.05 8.30 -5.71
C LYS A 52 -8.55 9.47 -6.55
N ALA A 53 -9.82 9.85 -6.40
CA ALA A 53 -10.38 10.98 -7.14
C ALA A 53 -9.67 12.29 -6.79
N TYR A 54 -9.38 12.50 -5.50
CA TYR A 54 -8.62 13.66 -5.04
C TYR A 54 -7.23 13.72 -5.70
N LEU A 55 -6.48 12.62 -5.66
CA LEU A 55 -5.13 12.53 -6.23
C LEU A 55 -5.11 12.63 -7.76
N ASN A 56 -6.17 12.20 -8.45
CA ASN A 56 -6.23 12.21 -9.91
C ASN A 56 -6.73 13.53 -10.52
N GLY A 57 -7.50 14.34 -9.80
CA GLY A 57 -8.20 15.48 -10.42
C GLY A 57 -8.29 16.76 -9.58
N TRP A 58 -8.19 16.70 -8.25
CA TRP A 58 -8.39 17.87 -7.39
C TRP A 58 -7.11 18.35 -6.70
N GLY A 59 -6.07 17.53 -6.62
CA GLY A 59 -4.75 17.89 -6.08
C GLY A 59 -3.72 18.24 -7.18
N ASN A 60 -3.88 19.36 -7.87
CA ASN A 60 -2.95 19.77 -8.94
C ASN A 60 -1.48 19.84 -8.45
N SER A 61 -0.55 19.32 -9.27
CA SER A 61 0.92 19.51 -9.22
C SER A 61 1.65 19.21 -7.89
N SER A 62 1.00 18.55 -6.92
CA SER A 62 1.68 18.21 -5.68
C SER A 62 2.70 17.08 -5.91
N GLN A 63 3.82 17.12 -5.20
CA GLN A 63 4.80 16.04 -5.25
C GLN A 63 4.15 14.70 -4.93
N LEU A 64 3.20 14.68 -4.00
CA LEU A 64 2.43 13.50 -3.63
C LEU A 64 1.71 12.86 -4.84
N CYS A 65 1.05 13.66 -5.68
CA CYS A 65 0.36 13.16 -6.87
C CYS A 65 1.34 12.63 -7.93
N SER A 66 2.54 13.21 -8.04
CA SER A 66 3.58 12.73 -8.97
C SER A 66 4.20 11.38 -8.56
N LEU A 67 4.22 11.11 -7.25
CA LEU A 67 4.81 9.91 -6.66
C LEU A 67 3.82 8.75 -6.55
N LEU A 68 2.53 9.07 -6.40
CA LEU A 68 1.51 8.07 -6.13
C LEU A 68 0.79 7.63 -7.40
N SER A 69 0.76 6.32 -7.61
CA SER A 69 -0.15 5.71 -8.59
C SER A 69 -1.45 5.28 -7.92
N SER A 70 -2.48 5.06 -8.73
CA SER A 70 -3.73 4.44 -8.27
C SER A 70 -3.50 3.06 -7.63
N TYR A 71 -2.40 2.37 -7.96
CA TYR A 71 -2.03 1.10 -7.36
C TYR A 71 -1.58 1.24 -5.91
N HIS A 72 -0.89 2.32 -5.54
CA HIS A 72 -0.50 2.55 -4.14
C HIS A 72 -1.72 2.66 -3.23
N ILE A 73 -2.73 3.42 -3.66
CA ILE A 73 -3.97 3.60 -2.91
C ILE A 73 -4.78 2.32 -2.84
N LYS A 74 -4.85 1.57 -3.95
CA LYS A 74 -5.48 0.25 -3.98
C LYS A 74 -4.79 -0.73 -3.03
N ASN A 75 -3.46 -0.75 -3.01
CA ASN A 75 -2.67 -1.60 -2.12
C ASN A 75 -2.95 -1.28 -0.65
N ILE A 76 -3.00 0.00 -0.27
CA ILE A 76 -3.37 0.42 1.09
C ILE A 76 -4.80 -0.04 1.45
N ALA A 77 -5.75 0.12 0.54
CA ALA A 77 -7.13 -0.34 0.77
C ALA A 77 -7.19 -1.86 0.97
N ILE A 78 -6.40 -2.64 0.23
CA ILE A 78 -6.30 -4.09 0.41
C ILE A 78 -5.73 -4.43 1.79
N HIS A 79 -4.70 -3.72 2.26
CA HIS A 79 -4.21 -3.86 3.65
C HIS A 79 -5.33 -3.64 4.66
N CYS A 80 -6.09 -2.54 4.54
CA CYS A 80 -7.20 -2.23 5.44
C CYS A 80 -8.27 -3.36 5.48
N ILE A 81 -8.67 -3.83 4.30
CA ILE A 81 -9.71 -4.84 4.09
C ILE A 81 -9.29 -6.23 4.64
N LEU A 82 -8.00 -6.57 4.53
CA LEU A 82 -7.52 -7.89 4.95
C LEU A 82 -6.96 -7.92 6.37
N LEU A 83 -6.60 -6.76 6.92
CA LEU A 83 -6.44 -6.56 8.36
C LEU A 83 -7.79 -6.51 9.10
N LYS A 84 -8.91 -6.63 8.35
CA LYS A 84 -10.28 -6.67 8.89
C LYS A 84 -10.57 -5.46 9.78
N LEU A 85 -10.16 -4.28 9.31
CA LEU A 85 -10.49 -3.03 9.98
C LEU A 85 -12.00 -2.87 10.09
N ARG A 86 -12.48 -2.77 11.32
CA ARG A 86 -13.85 -2.36 11.61
C ARG A 86 -13.89 -0.85 11.56
N VAL A 87 -14.61 -0.32 10.59
CA VAL A 87 -14.84 1.12 10.45
C VAL A 87 -16.33 1.40 10.50
N SER A 88 -16.69 2.46 11.20
CA SER A 88 -18.07 2.91 11.41
C SER A 88 -18.62 3.76 10.25
N GLY A 89 -17.75 4.19 9.33
CA GLY A 89 -18.13 4.98 8.18
C GLY A 89 -16.95 5.38 7.29
N VAL A 90 -17.28 6.08 6.20
CA VAL A 90 -16.31 6.50 5.17
C VAL A 90 -15.22 7.41 5.74
N LYS A 91 -15.55 8.30 6.69
CA LYS A 91 -14.56 9.21 7.33
C LYS A 91 -13.46 8.44 8.05
N GLU A 92 -13.84 7.40 8.78
CA GLU A 92 -12.89 6.54 9.49
C GLU A 92 -12.06 5.71 8.51
N GLY A 93 -12.70 5.15 7.48
CA GLY A 93 -12.00 4.49 6.38
C GLY A 93 -10.95 5.39 5.73
N LEU A 94 -11.30 6.65 5.43
CA LEU A 94 -10.38 7.63 4.86
C LEU A 94 -9.24 7.97 5.81
N GLY A 95 -9.52 8.04 7.12
CA GLY A 95 -8.53 8.23 8.17
C GLY A 95 -7.47 7.12 8.17
N TYR A 96 -7.87 5.85 8.11
CA TYR A 96 -6.92 4.74 8.02
C TYR A 96 -6.09 4.76 6.73
N LEU A 97 -6.71 5.06 5.58
CA LEU A 97 -5.97 5.15 4.31
C LEU A 97 -4.90 6.25 4.35
N ILE A 98 -5.23 7.42 4.91
CA ILE A 98 -4.29 8.54 5.06
C ILE A 98 -3.20 8.20 6.08
N ALA A 99 -3.54 7.62 7.22
CA ALA A 99 -2.56 7.22 8.25
C ALA A 99 -1.55 6.19 7.70
N PHE A 100 -2.02 5.20 6.95
CA PHE A 100 -1.13 4.20 6.35
C PHE A 100 -0.25 4.80 5.24
N LEU A 101 -0.79 5.73 4.46
CA LEU A 101 0.01 6.48 3.49
C LEU A 101 1.09 7.32 4.17
N GLU A 102 0.74 8.04 5.24
CA GLU A 102 1.66 8.84 6.06
C GLU A 102 2.79 7.97 6.60
N ILE A 103 2.46 6.84 7.23
CA ILE A 103 3.43 5.86 7.73
C ILE A 103 4.34 5.35 6.62
N GLY A 104 3.78 4.97 5.46
CA GLY A 104 4.59 4.48 4.35
C GLY A 104 5.57 5.54 3.82
N LEU A 105 5.18 6.81 3.81
CA LEU A 105 6.04 7.92 3.37
C LEU A 105 7.11 8.24 4.42
N GLU A 106 6.77 8.27 5.71
CA GLU A 106 7.72 8.47 6.81
C GLU A 106 8.80 7.39 6.84
N MET A 107 8.42 6.14 6.56
CA MET A 107 9.31 4.99 6.56
C MET A 107 9.95 4.74 5.20
N GLU A 108 9.61 5.55 4.19
CA GLU A 108 10.05 5.41 2.79
C GLU A 108 9.80 4.01 2.20
N PHE A 109 8.80 3.33 2.75
CA PHE A 109 8.49 1.93 2.47
C PHE A 109 6.99 1.69 2.50
N LEU A 110 6.43 1.30 1.36
CA LEU A 110 5.04 0.84 1.26
C LEU A 110 5.03 -0.65 0.92
N PRO A 111 4.68 -1.54 1.88
CA PRO A 111 4.66 -2.98 1.62
C PRO A 111 3.60 -3.34 0.59
N HIS A 112 4.00 -4.03 -0.47
CA HIS A 112 3.04 -4.71 -1.34
C HIS A 112 2.33 -5.82 -0.58
N TYR A 113 1.00 -5.84 -0.59
CA TYR A 113 0.21 -6.73 0.26
C TYR A 113 0.52 -8.22 0.05
N PHE A 114 0.59 -8.65 -1.21
CA PHE A 114 0.78 -10.06 -1.57
C PHE A 114 2.22 -10.59 -1.47
N TYR A 115 3.22 -9.72 -1.30
CA TYR A 115 4.63 -10.11 -1.31
C TYR A 115 5.28 -9.94 0.06
N GLY A 116 5.82 -11.04 0.59
CA GLY A 116 6.45 -11.12 1.90
C GLY A 116 5.47 -10.95 3.07
N ASN A 117 4.19 -11.23 2.85
CA ASN A 117 3.18 -11.30 3.90
C ASN A 117 2.97 -12.76 4.31
N PRO A 118 3.36 -13.17 5.53
CA PRO A 118 3.29 -14.57 5.96
C PRO A 118 1.87 -15.12 6.07
N ASN A 119 0.85 -14.25 6.05
CA ASN A 119 -0.55 -14.67 6.11
C ASN A 119 -1.16 -14.94 4.73
N ILE A 120 -0.45 -14.65 3.62
CA ILE A 120 -0.97 -14.82 2.26
C ILE A 120 -1.15 -16.29 1.91
N SER A 121 -0.21 -17.15 2.27
CA SER A 121 -0.31 -18.59 2.01
C SER A 121 -1.54 -19.24 2.64
N LYS A 122 -2.04 -18.68 3.75
CA LYS A 122 -3.27 -19.15 4.40
C LYS A 122 -4.53 -18.72 3.65
N MET A 123 -4.51 -17.54 3.03
CA MET A 123 -5.66 -16.97 2.31
C MET A 123 -5.70 -17.42 0.84
N PHE A 124 -4.54 -17.58 0.22
CA PHE A 124 -4.35 -17.93 -1.18
C PHE A 124 -3.26 -19.01 -1.28
N PRO A 125 -3.62 -20.29 -1.07
CA PRO A 125 -2.66 -21.39 -1.05
C PRO A 125 -1.91 -21.58 -2.37
N GLU A 126 -2.52 -21.18 -3.49
CA GLU A 126 -1.97 -21.26 -4.84
C GLU A 126 -1.02 -20.11 -5.18
N LEU A 127 -1.01 -19.04 -4.37
CA LEU A 127 -0.12 -17.90 -4.53
C LEU A 127 1.28 -18.37 -4.10
N SER A 128 2.13 -18.62 -5.09
CA SER A 128 3.34 -19.46 -5.01
C SER A 128 4.19 -19.30 -3.74
N GLU A 129 4.96 -20.34 -3.38
CA GLU A 129 5.99 -20.26 -2.32
C GLU A 129 6.91 -19.04 -2.46
N ASN A 130 7.05 -18.47 -3.67
CA ASN A 130 7.86 -17.29 -3.95
C ASN A 130 7.26 -15.99 -3.40
N ALA A 131 5.93 -15.88 -3.32
CA ALA A 131 5.26 -14.71 -2.76
C ALA A 131 5.57 -14.53 -1.27
N ASN A 132 5.85 -15.62 -0.54
CA ASN A 132 6.19 -15.59 0.88
C ASN A 132 7.65 -15.23 1.17
N GLN A 133 8.53 -15.16 0.15
CA GLN A 133 9.98 -15.11 0.37
C GLN A 133 10.59 -13.70 0.42
N ARG A 134 10.00 -12.68 -0.23
CA ARG A 134 10.57 -11.31 -0.18
C ARG A 134 9.49 -10.23 -0.16
N ARG A 135 9.62 -9.31 0.79
CA ARG A 135 8.81 -8.10 0.91
C ARG A 135 9.14 -7.14 -0.23
N LEU A 136 8.12 -6.65 -0.93
CA LEU A 136 8.28 -5.72 -2.05
C LEU A 136 7.90 -4.31 -1.61
N ASN A 137 8.81 -3.35 -1.78
CA ASN A 137 8.55 -1.94 -1.54
C ASN A 137 7.96 -1.29 -2.80
N LEU A 138 6.73 -0.79 -2.72
CA LEU A 138 6.09 -0.04 -3.80
C LEU A 138 6.71 1.34 -4.02
N PHE A 139 7.40 1.89 -3.02
CA PHE A 139 8.10 3.17 -3.12
C PHE A 139 9.56 3.05 -3.59
N ARG A 140 10.02 1.85 -3.96
CA ARG A 140 11.46 1.62 -4.29
C ARG A 140 12.03 2.48 -5.42
N LYS A 141 11.17 2.98 -6.33
CA LYS A 141 11.60 3.83 -7.47
C LYS A 141 11.48 5.33 -7.17
N ILE A 142 11.03 5.70 -5.96
CA ILE A 142 10.92 7.07 -5.52
C ILE A 142 12.28 7.52 -4.96
N PRO A 143 12.86 8.61 -5.47
CA PRO A 143 14.08 9.20 -4.91
C PRO A 143 13.90 9.61 -3.44
N HIS A 144 14.92 9.41 -2.61
CA HIS A 144 14.86 9.70 -1.16
C HIS A 144 14.51 11.16 -0.85
N ASP A 145 15.04 12.10 -1.62
CA ASP A 145 14.79 13.53 -1.50
C ASP A 145 13.33 13.92 -1.80
N HIS A 146 12.57 13.06 -2.50
CA HIS A 146 11.18 13.33 -2.83
C HIS A 146 10.20 13.06 -1.68
N PHE A 147 10.56 12.26 -0.66
CA PHE A 147 9.66 11.91 0.44
C PHE A 147 9.33 13.10 1.34
N ALA A 148 10.32 13.96 1.64
CA ALA A 148 10.08 15.15 2.45
C ALA A 148 9.02 16.08 1.81
N GLN A 149 9.09 16.28 0.49
CA GLN A 149 8.12 17.05 -0.27
C GLN A 149 6.75 16.35 -0.36
N ALA A 150 6.74 15.02 -0.44
CA ALA A 150 5.52 14.22 -0.40
C ALA A 150 4.78 14.38 0.94
N ILE A 151 5.51 14.35 2.07
CA ILE A 151 4.97 14.55 3.41
C ILE A 151 4.41 15.97 3.56
N LEU A 152 5.12 17.00 3.08
CA LEU A 152 4.60 18.36 3.07
C LEU A 152 3.33 18.49 2.21
N SER A 153 3.30 17.84 1.05
CA SER A 153 2.12 17.79 0.18
C SER A 153 0.96 17.05 0.86
N LEU A 154 1.23 15.97 1.60
CA LEU A 154 0.24 15.24 2.37
C LEU A 154 -0.37 16.10 3.48
N ARG A 155 0.46 16.88 4.20
CA ARG A 155 -0.04 17.82 5.22
C ARG A 155 -0.99 18.86 4.63
N ARG A 156 -0.68 19.39 3.44
CA ARG A 156 -1.58 20.31 2.71
C ARG A 156 -2.88 19.62 2.32
N MET A 157 -2.81 18.39 1.82
CA MET A 157 -4.00 17.58 1.53
C MET A 157 -4.85 17.37 2.79
N LYS A 158 -4.26 17.01 3.93
CA LYS A 158 -4.97 16.85 5.21
C LYS A 158 -5.69 18.15 5.61
N ALA A 159 -5.05 19.30 5.43
CA ALA A 159 -5.68 20.59 5.68
C ALA A 159 -6.88 20.87 4.73
N VAL A 160 -6.78 20.50 3.45
CA VAL A 160 -7.89 20.63 2.48
C VAL A 160 -9.04 19.67 2.81
N LEU A 161 -8.70 18.47 3.27
CA LEU A 161 -9.66 17.44 3.66
C LEU A 161 -10.11 17.54 5.12
N HIS A 162 -9.87 18.68 5.78
CA HIS A 162 -10.26 18.88 7.18
C HIS A 162 -11.75 18.53 7.38
N ASP A 163 -12.05 17.85 8.50
CA ASP A 163 -13.37 17.28 8.84
C ASP A 163 -13.93 16.20 7.89
N LEU A 164 -13.25 15.87 6.78
CA LEU A 164 -13.68 14.82 5.85
C LEU A 164 -13.09 13.43 6.18
N PHE A 165 -12.12 13.36 7.09
CA PHE A 165 -11.55 12.11 7.58
C PHE A 165 -11.37 12.14 9.09
N THR A 166 -11.26 10.95 9.70
CA THR A 166 -10.93 10.80 11.12
C THR A 166 -9.42 10.87 11.29
N GLU A 167 -8.92 11.83 12.08
CA GLU A 167 -7.49 11.95 12.38
C GLU A 167 -6.94 10.71 13.10
N SER A 168 -5.64 10.42 12.87
CA SER A 168 -5.00 9.21 13.37
C SER A 168 -5.07 9.04 14.89
N SER A 169 -5.07 10.14 15.64
CA SER A 169 -5.23 10.15 17.10
C SER A 169 -6.62 9.70 17.60
N HIS A 170 -7.62 9.72 16.71
CA HIS A 170 -9.01 9.36 17.02
C HIS A 170 -9.42 8.02 16.39
N LEU A 171 -8.52 7.33 15.69
CA LEU A 171 -8.77 6.00 15.15
C LEU A 171 -8.69 4.96 16.28
N GLY A 172 -9.77 4.17 16.46
CA GLY A 172 -9.90 3.27 17.60
C GLY A 172 -8.97 2.04 17.61
N ASN A 173 -8.16 1.82 16.57
CA ASN A 173 -7.38 0.60 16.40
C ASN A 173 -5.86 0.84 16.25
N HIS A 174 -5.26 1.49 17.25
CA HIS A 174 -3.82 1.79 17.28
C HIS A 174 -2.94 0.54 17.09
N ARG A 175 -3.35 -0.63 17.58
CA ARG A 175 -2.62 -1.89 17.36
C ARG A 175 -2.44 -2.23 15.88
N ILE A 176 -3.46 -1.97 15.06
CA ILE A 176 -3.36 -2.23 13.61
C ILE A 176 -2.49 -1.19 12.92
N ILE A 177 -2.53 0.07 13.39
CA ILE A 177 -1.63 1.13 12.91
C ILE A 177 -0.17 0.76 13.22
N ASP A 178 0.10 0.29 14.44
CA ASP A 178 1.43 -0.16 14.86
C ASP A 178 1.88 -1.41 14.08
N SER A 179 0.97 -2.36 13.85
CA SER A 179 1.24 -3.53 13.01
C SER A 179 1.64 -3.13 11.59
N PHE A 180 0.91 -2.18 10.98
CA PHE A 180 1.27 -1.66 9.66
C PHE A 180 2.59 -0.89 9.69
N ARG A 181 2.87 -0.11 10.73
CA ARG A 181 4.17 0.56 10.91
C ARG A 181 5.31 -0.45 11.03
N ASN A 182 5.12 -1.55 11.75
CA ASN A 182 6.09 -2.63 11.88
C ASN A 182 6.36 -3.32 10.54
N LEU A 183 5.31 -3.51 9.72
CA LEU A 183 5.50 -3.91 8.34
C LEU A 183 6.41 -2.87 7.66
N CYS A 184 6.10 -1.58 7.66
CA CYS A 184 6.96 -0.59 7.01
C CYS A 184 8.41 -0.52 7.57
N SER A 185 8.66 -0.92 8.82
CA SER A 185 9.98 -0.82 9.48
C SER A 185 10.87 -2.06 9.40
N GLU A 186 10.31 -3.25 9.21
CA GLU A 186 11.10 -4.49 9.17
C GLU A 186 12.07 -4.48 7.97
N THR A 187 13.29 -3.99 8.18
CA THR A 187 14.40 -4.11 7.26
C THR A 187 14.65 -5.58 6.97
N THR A 188 14.84 -5.92 5.70
CA THR A 188 15.34 -7.24 5.31
C THR A 188 16.71 -7.45 5.93
N SER A 189 16.76 -8.16 7.06
CA SER A 189 17.91 -8.98 7.42
C SER A 189 18.00 -10.09 6.34
N GLY A 190 18.66 -9.76 5.23
CA GLY A 190 18.68 -10.58 4.03
C GLY A 190 19.67 -10.05 3.00
N SER A 191 20.95 -10.13 3.36
CA SER A 191 22.14 -10.09 2.49
C SER A 191 22.49 -8.74 1.85
N ARG A 192 23.35 -8.00 2.56
CA ARG A 192 24.54 -7.41 1.91
C ARG A 192 25.31 -8.57 1.27
N VAL A 193 25.14 -8.79 -0.02
CA VAL A 193 26.20 -9.44 -0.80
C VAL A 193 27.18 -8.32 -1.11
N LEU A 194 28.31 -8.37 -0.43
CA LEU A 194 29.50 -7.59 -0.75
C LEU A 194 29.85 -7.84 -2.23
N VAL A 195 30.29 -6.76 -2.87
CA VAL A 195 30.86 -6.66 -4.22
C VAL A 195 31.79 -7.83 -4.55
#